data_AF-A0A2N2HCN9-F1
#
_entry.id   AF-A0A2N2HCN9-F1
#
_cell.length_a   1.000
_cell.length_b   1.000
_cell.length_c   1.000
_cell.angle_alpha   90.00
_cell.angle_beta   90.00
_cell.angle_gamma   90.00
#
_symmetry.space_group_name_H-M   'P 1'
#
loop_
_entity.id
_entity.type
_entity.pdbx_description
1 polymer ?
#
loop_
_entity_poly.entity_id
_entity_poly.type
_entity_poly.pdbx_seq_one_letter_code
_entity_poly.pdbx_strand_id
1 'polypeptide(L)'
;MSDSLEQFNQFLASENVVRHLRRFYKHMPPMDDVMVSVLKGHLLIEEQLFGLIATQAEKPQALKDSRLTFHQALCIAECLLWYKDSDWVWSCCRMLNGIRNGLSHQLEPSKIKKQITEFLDAVEKHYPPHGKKNIRGSPEKPLLMSIGMVYVYLAAYLEACRNSKQMKEKKNIA
;
A
#
# COMPACT_ATOMS: atom_id res chain seq x y z
N MET A 1 19.30 0.95 -7.18
CA MET A 1 18.33 1.84 -6.53
C MET A 1 17.89 2.96 -7.49
N SER A 2 18.81 3.57 -8.26
CA SER A 2 18.46 4.52 -9.35
C SER A 2 17.48 3.93 -10.36
N ASP A 3 17.77 2.73 -10.89
CA ASP A 3 16.97 2.12 -11.96
C ASP A 3 15.56 1.75 -11.48
N SER A 4 15.43 1.36 -10.21
CA SER A 4 14.14 1.01 -9.61
C SER A 4 13.29 2.25 -9.34
N LEU A 5 13.90 3.40 -9.03
CA LEU A 5 13.20 4.67 -8.86
C LEU A 5 12.72 5.24 -10.19
N GLU A 6 13.52 5.10 -11.26
CA GLU A 6 13.11 5.47 -12.61
C GLU A 6 11.94 4.61 -13.12
N GLN A 7 12.02 3.29 -12.92
CA GLN A 7 10.92 2.37 -13.26
C GLN A 7 9.66 2.62 -12.44
N PHE A 8 9.81 3.00 -11.17
CA PHE A 8 8.70 3.40 -10.31
C PHE A 8 7.96 4.62 -10.87
N ASN A 9 8.69 5.66 -11.28
CA ASN A 9 8.09 6.85 -11.90
C ASN A 9 7.43 6.54 -13.26
N GLN A 10 8.05 5.69 -14.09
CA GLN A 10 7.45 5.23 -15.34
C GLN A 10 6.17 4.42 -15.11
N PHE A 11 6.13 3.58 -14.07
CA PHE A 11 4.94 2.81 -13.72
C PHE A 11 3.77 3.73 -13.37
N LEU A 12 4.00 4.76 -12.54
CA LEU A 12 2.95 5.70 -12.13
C LEU A 12 2.29 6.42 -13.32
N ALA A 13 3.01 6.57 -14.44
CA ALA A 13 2.51 7.15 -15.68
C ALA A 13 1.91 6.12 -16.66
N SER A 14 1.90 4.83 -16.32
CA SER A 14 1.50 3.74 -17.22
C SER A 14 0.06 3.25 -17.00
N GLU A 15 -0.50 2.57 -18.01
CA GLU A 15 -1.79 1.88 -17.91
C GLU A 15 -1.83 0.81 -16.80
N ASN A 16 -0.67 0.36 -16.32
CA ASN A 16 -0.61 -0.59 -15.22
C ASN A 16 -1.22 -0.03 -13.93
N VAL A 17 -1.14 1.28 -13.69
CA VAL A 17 -1.83 1.91 -12.54
C VAL A 17 -3.33 1.64 -12.61
N VAL A 18 -3.93 1.81 -13.78
CA VAL A 18 -5.36 1.54 -14.00
C VAL A 18 -5.67 0.07 -13.76
N ARG A 19 -4.80 -0.85 -14.20
CA ARG A 19 -4.94 -2.29 -13.94
C ARG A 19 -4.93 -2.60 -12.44
N HIS A 20 -4.00 -2.03 -11.69
CA HIS A 20 -3.91 -2.24 -10.24
C HIS A 20 -5.08 -1.61 -9.49
N LEU A 21 -5.52 -0.41 -9.87
CA LEU A 21 -6.74 0.20 -9.33
C LEU A 21 -7.98 -0.67 -9.62
N ARG A 22 -8.11 -1.20 -10.84
CA ARG A 22 -9.22 -2.10 -11.18
C ARG A 22 -9.21 -3.36 -10.31
N ARG A 23 -8.04 -3.96 -10.07
CA ARG A 23 -7.90 -5.09 -9.15
C ARG A 23 -8.30 -4.69 -7.73
N PHE A 24 -7.83 -3.56 -7.24
CA PHE A 24 -8.18 -3.04 -5.92
C PHE A 24 -9.69 -2.89 -5.76
N TYR A 25 -10.34 -2.13 -6.64
CA TYR A 25 -11.79 -1.91 -6.57
C TYR A 25 -12.62 -3.18 -6.77
N LYS A 26 -12.14 -4.16 -7.55
CA LYS A 26 -12.80 -5.47 -7.71
C LYS A 26 -12.96 -6.21 -6.38
N HIS A 27 -12.01 -6.04 -5.45
CA HIS A 27 -12.05 -6.72 -4.16
C HIS A 27 -12.80 -5.93 -3.07
N MET A 28 -13.01 -4.64 -3.27
CA MET A 28 -13.61 -3.75 -2.28
C MET A 28 -15.13 -3.93 -2.18
N PRO A 29 -15.71 -3.73 -0.98
CA PRO A 29 -17.16 -3.75 -0.81
C PRO A 29 -17.81 -2.53 -1.51
N PRO A 30 -19.14 -2.53 -1.65
CA PRO A 30 -19.91 -1.30 -1.91
C PRO A 30 -19.54 -0.21 -0.88
N MET A 31 -19.69 1.06 -1.27
CA MET A 31 -19.02 2.24 -0.71
C MET A 31 -19.36 2.60 0.76
N ASP A 32 -20.03 1.74 1.52
CA ASP A 32 -20.70 2.11 2.78
C ASP A 32 -20.20 1.34 4.03
N ASP A 33 -19.18 0.47 3.88
CA ASP A 33 -18.65 -0.32 4.99
C ASP A 33 -17.17 0.00 5.27
N VAL A 34 -16.94 0.89 6.25
CA VAL A 34 -15.61 1.29 6.72
C VAL A 34 -14.80 0.08 7.20
N MET A 35 -15.43 -0.80 7.97
CA MET A 35 -14.74 -1.92 8.61
C MET A 35 -14.25 -2.90 7.56
N VAL A 36 -15.12 -3.31 6.64
CA VAL A 36 -14.77 -4.22 5.54
C VAL A 36 -13.77 -3.57 4.59
N SER A 37 -13.90 -2.26 4.32
CA SER A 37 -12.93 -1.53 3.48
C SER A 37 -11.52 -1.53 4.08
N VAL A 38 -11.40 -1.25 5.38
CA VAL A 38 -10.11 -1.28 6.09
C VAL A 38 -9.54 -2.70 6.11
N LEU A 39 -10.36 -3.71 6.44
CA LEU A 39 -9.91 -5.10 6.52
C LEU A 39 -9.41 -5.62 5.17
N LYS A 40 -10.19 -5.45 4.09
CA LYS A 40 -9.78 -5.89 2.75
C LYS A 40 -8.61 -5.08 2.21
N GLY A 41 -8.61 -3.78 2.45
CA GLY A 41 -7.50 -2.89 2.08
C GLY A 41 -6.19 -3.32 2.70
N HIS A 42 -6.22 -3.64 3.99
CA HIS A 42 -5.07 -4.14 4.74
C HIS A 42 -4.53 -5.45 4.14
N LEU A 43 -5.38 -6.41 3.79
CA LEU A 43 -4.95 -7.67 3.16
C LEU A 43 -4.27 -7.46 1.80
N LEU A 44 -4.81 -6.56 0.97
CA LEU A 44 -4.21 -6.24 -0.33
C LEU A 44 -2.85 -5.55 -0.19
N ILE A 45 -2.70 -4.68 0.81
CA ILE A 45 -1.43 -4.03 1.15
C ILE A 45 -0.44 -5.05 1.70
N GLU A 46 -0.88 -5.95 2.59
CA GLU A 46 -0.06 -7.04 3.13
C GLU A 46 0.53 -7.91 2.01
N GLU A 47 -0.28 -8.25 1.02
CA GLU A 47 0.17 -8.96 -0.18
C GLU A 47 1.29 -8.22 -0.92
N GLN A 48 1.19 -6.88 -1.04
CA GLN A 48 2.25 -6.08 -1.67
C GLN A 48 3.53 -6.10 -0.82
N LEU A 49 3.41 -5.94 0.51
CA LEU A 49 4.55 -6.00 1.43
C LEU A 49 5.28 -7.34 1.34
N PHE A 50 4.54 -8.46 1.36
CA PHE A 50 5.12 -9.79 1.15
C PHE A 50 5.80 -9.92 -0.21
N GLY A 51 5.16 -9.41 -1.27
CA GLY A 51 5.75 -9.39 -2.61
C GLY A 51 7.07 -8.62 -2.64
N LEU A 52 7.13 -7.46 -1.98
CA LEU A 52 8.30 -6.61 -1.89
C LEU A 52 9.45 -7.33 -1.19
N ILE A 53 9.20 -7.95 -0.03
CA ILE A 53 10.21 -8.76 0.69
C ILE A 53 10.70 -9.91 -0.20
N ALA A 54 9.80 -10.59 -0.90
CA ALA A 54 10.14 -11.69 -1.79
C ALA A 54 11.05 -11.27 -2.96
N THR A 55 10.98 -10.02 -3.42
CA THR A 55 11.92 -9.53 -4.45
C THR A 55 13.36 -9.50 -3.94
N GLN A 56 13.57 -9.25 -2.64
CA GLN A 56 14.88 -9.16 -2.01
C GLN A 56 15.42 -10.53 -1.54
N ALA A 57 14.55 -11.54 -1.43
CA ALA A 57 14.95 -12.88 -1.02
C ALA A 57 15.53 -13.71 -2.17
N GLU A 58 16.58 -14.48 -1.88
CA GLU A 58 17.11 -15.51 -2.79
C GLU A 58 16.19 -16.73 -2.88
N LYS A 59 15.59 -17.12 -1.75
CA LYS A 59 14.65 -18.25 -1.65
C LYS A 59 13.28 -17.79 -1.14
N PRO A 60 12.51 -17.03 -1.95
CA PRO A 60 11.24 -16.42 -1.52
C PRO A 60 10.16 -17.45 -1.12
N GLN A 61 10.30 -18.72 -1.50
CA GLN A 61 9.36 -19.78 -1.12
C GLN A 61 9.33 -19.99 0.40
N ALA A 62 10.46 -19.76 1.10
CA ALA A 62 10.52 -19.86 2.56
C ALA A 62 9.67 -18.80 3.27
N LEU A 63 9.32 -17.69 2.61
CA LEU A 63 8.45 -16.67 3.17
C LEU A 63 6.98 -17.11 3.26
N LYS A 64 6.57 -18.17 2.55
CA LYS A 64 5.19 -18.66 2.65
C LYS A 64 4.90 -19.28 4.02
N ASP A 65 5.91 -19.93 4.60
CA ASP A 65 5.77 -20.67 5.86
C ASP A 65 6.12 -19.81 7.09
N SER A 66 6.64 -18.60 6.89
CA SER A 66 7.12 -17.72 7.97
C SER A 66 6.00 -17.08 8.81
N ARG A 67 4.75 -17.09 8.32
CA ARG A 67 3.57 -16.55 9.01
C ARG A 67 3.78 -15.12 9.55
N LEU A 68 4.46 -14.26 8.78
CA LEU A 68 4.67 -12.88 9.20
C LEU A 68 3.32 -12.17 9.36
N THR A 69 3.17 -11.46 10.47
CA THR A 69 2.08 -10.50 10.65
C THR A 69 2.31 -9.28 9.78
N PHE A 70 1.25 -8.55 9.44
CA PHE A 70 1.34 -7.25 8.75
C PHE A 70 2.42 -6.34 9.31
N HIS A 71 2.48 -6.18 10.64
CA HIS A 71 3.46 -5.30 11.27
C HIS A 71 4.89 -5.76 11.03
N GLN A 72 5.16 -7.07 11.13
CA GLN A 72 6.48 -7.63 10.84
C GLN A 72 6.84 -7.48 9.36
N ALA A 73 5.91 -7.79 8.45
CA ALA A 73 6.11 -7.61 7.02
C ALA A 73 6.38 -6.13 6.68
N LEU A 74 5.66 -5.20 7.29
CA LEU A 74 5.88 -3.77 7.12
C LEU A 74 7.29 -3.36 7.55
N CYS A 75 7.72 -3.72 8.76
CA CYS A 75 9.05 -3.36 9.26
C CYS A 75 10.17 -3.95 8.39
N ILE A 76 10.03 -5.20 7.93
CA ILE A 76 11.02 -5.84 7.05
C ILE A 76 11.04 -5.18 5.69
N ALA A 77 9.88 -4.96 5.06
CA ALA A 77 9.78 -4.33 3.75
C ALA A 77 10.38 -2.92 3.77
N GLU A 78 10.03 -2.10 4.77
CA GLU A 78 10.59 -0.77 4.95
C GLU A 78 12.10 -0.82 5.13
N CYS A 79 12.63 -1.66 6.03
CA CYS A 79 14.07 -1.73 6.25
C CYS A 79 14.86 -2.11 4.99
N LEU A 80 14.31 -2.98 4.15
CA LEU A 80 14.97 -3.43 2.91
C LEU A 80 14.84 -2.46 1.74
N LEU A 81 13.78 -1.65 1.72
CA LEU A 81 13.35 -0.87 0.54
C LEU A 81 13.13 0.60 0.85
N TRP A 82 13.63 1.08 1.98
CA TRP A 82 13.53 2.48 2.34
C TRP A 82 14.31 3.37 1.35
N TYR A 83 13.70 4.49 1.01
CA TYR A 83 14.37 5.63 0.39
C TYR A 83 13.74 6.95 0.87
N LYS A 84 14.48 8.05 0.70
CA LYS A 84 14.16 9.37 1.26
C LYS A 84 12.70 9.82 1.07
N ASP A 85 12.11 9.59 -0.09
CA ASP A 85 10.75 10.06 -0.41
C ASP A 85 9.65 9.01 -0.14
N SER A 86 10.00 7.88 0.50
CA SER A 86 9.06 6.79 0.81
C SER A 86 8.49 6.82 2.24
N ASP A 87 9.00 7.67 3.13
CA ASP A 87 8.59 7.71 4.55
C ASP A 87 7.06 7.77 4.75
N TRP A 88 6.39 8.52 3.87
CA TRP A 88 4.96 8.72 3.95
C TRP A 88 4.17 7.43 3.76
N VAL A 89 4.58 6.53 2.85
CA VAL A 89 3.82 5.30 2.57
C VAL A 89 3.94 4.33 3.73
N TRP A 90 5.13 4.23 4.33
CA TRP A 90 5.37 3.40 5.50
C TRP A 90 4.61 3.90 6.73
N SER A 91 4.60 5.23 6.92
CA SER A 91 3.78 5.88 7.94
C SER A 91 2.28 5.59 7.73
N CYS A 92 1.78 5.75 6.50
CA CYS A 92 0.38 5.46 6.17
C CYS A 92 0.02 3.97 6.42
N CYS A 93 0.93 3.03 6.13
CA CYS A 93 0.73 1.62 6.45
C CYS A 93 0.63 1.38 7.96
N ARG A 94 1.48 2.04 8.78
CA ARG A 94 1.37 1.98 10.25
C ARG A 94 0.03 2.54 10.74
N MET A 95 -0.41 3.67 10.19
CA MET A 95 -1.70 4.28 10.55
C MET A 95 -2.86 3.36 10.20
N LEU A 96 -2.86 2.75 9.02
CA LEU A 96 -3.89 1.78 8.61
C LEU A 96 -3.93 0.55 9.52
N ASN A 97 -2.76 0.02 9.93
CA ASN A 97 -2.67 -1.05 10.92
C ASN A 97 -3.27 -0.63 12.27
N GLY A 98 -3.03 0.62 12.69
CA GLY A 98 -3.64 1.22 13.88
C GLY A 98 -5.17 1.28 13.80
N ILE A 99 -5.72 1.73 12.66
CA ILE A 99 -7.18 1.77 12.43
C ILE A 99 -7.76 0.35 12.46
N ARG A 100 -7.12 -0.62 11.77
CA ARG A 100 -7.55 -2.03 11.74
C ARG A 100 -7.60 -2.64 13.14
N ASN A 101 -6.57 -2.40 13.95
CA ASN A 101 -6.52 -2.89 15.33
C ASN A 101 -7.59 -2.22 16.19
N GLY A 102 -7.82 -0.92 16.01
CA GLY A 102 -8.88 -0.21 16.72
C GLY A 102 -10.28 -0.74 16.43
N LEU A 103 -10.57 -1.05 15.17
CA LEU A 103 -11.81 -1.69 14.76
C LEU A 103 -11.97 -3.10 15.37
N SER A 104 -10.88 -3.87 15.41
CA SER A 104 -10.88 -5.25 15.95
C SER A 104 -11.09 -5.30 17.46
N HIS A 105 -10.60 -4.29 18.18
CA HIS A 105 -10.75 -4.17 19.64
C HIS A 105 -11.99 -3.35 20.06
N GLN A 106 -12.90 -3.03 19.14
CA GLN A 106 -14.10 -2.23 19.39
C GLN A 106 -13.81 -0.92 20.14
N LEU A 107 -12.73 -0.22 19.75
CA LEU A 107 -12.40 1.08 20.33
C LEU A 107 -13.53 2.10 20.15
N GLU A 108 -13.58 3.06 21.07
CA GLU A 108 -14.48 4.22 21.03
C GLU A 108 -14.57 4.83 19.61
N PRO A 109 -15.78 5.00 19.04
CA PRO A 109 -15.97 5.50 17.68
C PRO A 109 -15.29 6.84 17.39
N SER A 110 -15.14 7.70 18.40
CA SER A 110 -14.45 8.99 18.30
C SER A 110 -12.95 8.85 18.03
N LYS A 111 -12.30 7.86 18.63
CA LYS A 111 -10.88 7.58 18.44
C LYS A 111 -10.60 7.04 17.04
N ILE A 112 -11.43 6.11 16.56
CA ILE A 112 -11.32 5.55 15.21
C ILE A 112 -11.52 6.65 14.16
N LYS A 113 -12.53 7.52 14.33
CA LYS A 113 -12.76 8.66 13.44
C LYS A 113 -11.53 9.57 13.36
N LYS A 114 -10.92 9.90 14.49
CA LYS A 114 -9.68 10.69 14.53
C LYS A 114 -8.53 10.03 13.77
N GLN A 115 -8.30 8.73 13.98
CA GLN A 115 -7.25 7.97 13.28
C GLN A 115 -7.50 7.93 11.77
N ILE A 116 -8.76 7.80 11.35
CA ILE A 116 -9.15 7.87 9.93
C ILE A 116 -8.82 9.26 9.37
N THR A 117 -9.21 10.34 10.04
CA THR A 117 -8.90 11.71 9.59
C THR A 117 -7.40 11.93 9.45
N GLU A 118 -6.61 11.55 10.46
CA GLU A 118 -5.14 11.67 10.40
C GLU A 118 -4.56 10.89 9.21
N PHE A 119 -5.07 9.68 8.94
CA PHE A 119 -4.65 8.88 7.78
C PHE A 119 -5.01 9.54 6.46
N LEU A 120 -6.21 10.10 6.33
CA LEU A 120 -6.64 10.84 5.14
C LEU A 120 -5.72 12.04 4.89
N ASP A 121 -5.45 12.85 5.91
CA ASP A 121 -4.59 14.03 5.80
C ASP A 121 -3.15 13.66 5.38
N ALA A 122 -2.62 12.56 5.92
CA ALA A 122 -1.28 12.08 5.58
C ALA A 122 -1.16 11.66 4.11
N VAL A 123 -2.19 11.00 3.57
CA VAL A 123 -2.25 10.62 2.15
C VAL A 123 -2.49 11.85 1.26
N GLU A 124 -3.42 12.73 1.64
CA GLU A 124 -3.76 13.94 0.87
C GLU A 124 -2.57 14.87 0.68
N LYS A 125 -1.70 14.98 1.70
CA LYS A 125 -0.46 15.76 1.61
C LYS A 125 0.47 15.32 0.48
N HIS A 126 0.44 14.03 0.11
CA HIS A 126 1.30 13.46 -0.93
C HIS A 126 0.57 13.31 -2.27
N TYR A 127 -0.72 12.95 -2.22
CA TYR A 127 -1.58 12.81 -3.39
C TYR A 127 -2.80 13.71 -3.22
N PRO A 128 -2.68 15.03 -3.47
CA PRO A 128 -3.81 15.93 -3.36
C PRO A 128 -4.89 15.52 -4.37
N PRO A 129 -6.17 15.50 -3.97
CA PRO A 129 -7.26 15.16 -4.87
C PRO A 129 -7.28 16.13 -6.06
N HIS A 130 -7.32 15.57 -7.26
CA HIS A 130 -7.51 16.35 -8.48
C HIS A 130 -9.02 16.67 -8.59
N GLY A 131 -9.45 17.80 -8.03
CA GLY A 131 -10.86 18.22 -8.04
C GLY A 131 -11.28 19.00 -6.80
N LYS A 132 -12.49 19.59 -6.83
CA LYS A 132 -13.00 20.44 -5.73
C LYS A 132 -13.02 19.68 -4.41
N LYS A 133 -12.46 20.30 -3.36
CA LYS A 133 -12.37 19.86 -1.93
C LYS A 133 -13.70 19.52 -1.24
N ASN A 134 -14.82 19.52 -1.96
CA ASN A 134 -16.13 19.25 -1.40
C ASN A 134 -16.51 17.78 -1.60
N ILE A 135 -15.83 16.89 -0.88
CA ILE A 135 -16.48 15.65 -0.44
C ILE A 135 -17.16 16.00 0.89
N ARG A 136 -18.22 16.83 0.82
CA ARG A 136 -19.27 16.81 1.84
C ARG A 136 -20.04 15.52 1.59
N GLY A 137 -19.48 14.44 2.08
CA GLY A 137 -19.92 13.07 1.90
C GLY A 137 -19.27 12.22 2.99
N SER A 138 -19.93 11.13 3.32
CA SER A 138 -19.51 10.20 4.36
C SER A 138 -18.05 9.73 4.13
N PRO A 139 -17.27 9.48 5.20
CA PRO A 139 -15.80 9.32 5.16
C PRO A 139 -15.30 8.09 4.39
N GLU A 140 -16.18 7.21 3.95
CA GLU A 140 -15.89 5.92 3.32
C GLU A 140 -15.24 6.10 1.95
N LYS A 141 -15.74 7.03 1.13
CA LYS A 141 -15.18 7.27 -0.21
C LYS A 141 -13.75 7.85 -0.14
N PRO A 142 -13.47 8.91 0.64
CA PRO A 142 -12.10 9.35 0.89
C PRO A 142 -11.21 8.23 1.42
N LEU A 143 -11.69 7.44 2.37
CA LEU A 143 -10.92 6.33 2.96
C LEU A 143 -10.55 5.28 1.92
N LEU A 144 -11.52 4.84 1.12
CA LEU A 144 -11.33 3.86 0.06
C LEU A 144 -10.30 4.33 -0.97
N MET A 145 -10.39 5.60 -1.39
CA MET A 145 -9.42 6.21 -2.31
C MET A 145 -8.03 6.26 -1.69
N SER A 146 -7.90 6.70 -0.44
CA SER A 146 -6.61 6.81 0.25
C SER A 146 -5.93 5.46 0.46
N ILE A 147 -6.68 4.42 0.85
CA ILE A 147 -6.18 3.03 0.89
C ILE A 147 -5.73 2.58 -0.51
N GLY A 148 -6.52 2.91 -1.54
CA GLY A 148 -6.19 2.62 -2.93
C GLY A 148 -4.89 3.27 -3.39
N MET A 149 -4.63 4.53 -3.00
CA MET A 149 -3.38 5.23 -3.32
C MET A 149 -2.17 4.56 -2.68
N VAL A 150 -2.26 4.19 -1.39
CA VAL A 150 -1.20 3.44 -0.70
C VAL A 150 -0.96 2.09 -1.39
N TYR A 151 -2.02 1.36 -1.73
CA TYR A 151 -1.92 0.09 -2.44
C TYR A 151 -1.24 0.24 -3.81
N VAL A 152 -1.66 1.21 -4.62
CA VAL A 152 -1.08 1.43 -5.97
C VAL A 152 0.38 1.82 -5.87
N TYR A 153 0.75 2.65 -4.89
CA TYR A 153 2.14 3.00 -4.67
C TYR A 153 3.00 1.78 -4.39
N LEU A 154 2.59 0.92 -3.45
CA LEU A 154 3.32 -0.29 -3.12
C LEU A 154 3.36 -1.28 -4.28
N ALA A 155 2.28 -1.38 -5.06
CA ALA A 155 2.23 -2.19 -6.26
C ALA A 155 3.19 -1.68 -7.35
N ALA A 156 3.24 -0.36 -7.55
CA ALA A 156 4.19 0.28 -8.47
C ALA A 156 5.63 -0.04 -8.05
N TYR A 157 5.92 0.06 -6.75
CA TYR A 157 7.23 -0.25 -6.23
C TYR A 157 7.57 -1.74 -6.42
N LEU A 158 6.62 -2.63 -6.17
CA LEU A 158 6.79 -4.06 -6.36
C LEU A 158 7.12 -4.42 -7.81
N GLU A 159 6.40 -3.85 -8.77
CA GLU A 159 6.67 -4.09 -10.19
C GLU A 159 8.05 -3.55 -10.61
N ALA A 160 8.45 -2.37 -10.12
CA ALA A 160 9.80 -1.84 -10.35
C ALA A 160 10.89 -2.78 -9.80
N CYS A 161 10.70 -3.33 -8.59
CA CYS A 161 11.63 -4.29 -8.00
C CYS A 161 11.70 -5.60 -8.81
N ARG A 162 10.56 -6.12 -9.27
CA ARG A 162 10.48 -7.35 -10.10
C ARG A 162 11.20 -7.16 -11.44
N ASN A 163 10.93 -6.06 -12.13
CA ASN A 163 11.55 -5.75 -13.41
C ASN A 163 13.07 -5.60 -13.27
N SER A 164 13.52 -4.87 -12.23
CA SER A 164 14.94 -4.72 -11.91
C SER A 164 15.63 -6.07 -11.65
N LYS A 165 14.97 -7.02 -10.97
CA LYS A 165 15.52 -8.36 -10.71
C LYS A 165 15.64 -9.20 -11.98
N GLN A 166 14.59 -9.23 -12.81
CA GLN A 166 14.60 -9.96 -14.08
C GLN A 166 15.69 -9.46 -15.04
N MET A 167 15.93 -8.15 -15.09
CA MET A 167 16.99 -7.58 -15.93
C MET A 167 18.40 -7.99 -15.47
N LYS A 168 18.63 -8.13 -14.16
CA LYS A 168 19.89 -8.63 -13.61
C LYS A 168 20.09 -10.11 -13.91
N GLU A 169 19.05 -10.93 -13.76
CA GLU A 169 19.10 -12.37 -14.06
C GLU A 169 19.40 -12.61 -15.55
N LYS A 170 18.77 -11.86 -16.46
CA LYS A 170 19.07 -11.95 -17.91
C LYS A 170 20.50 -11.58 -18.27
N LYS A 171 21.08 -10.58 -17.59
CA LYS A 171 22.49 -10.16 -17.80
C LYS A 171 23.51 -11.17 -17.28
N ASN A 172 23.15 -12.01 -16.31
CA ASN A 172 24.04 -13.03 -15.75
C ASN A 172 24.05 -14.34 -16.55
N ILE A 173 23.16 -14.49 -17.53
CA ILE A 173 23.03 -15.68 -18.40
C ILE A 173 23.60 -15.43 -19.80
N ALA A 174 23.88 -14.17 -20.15
CA ALA A 174 24.50 -13.74 -21.41
C ALA A 174 25.99 -13.50 -21.24
#